data_AF-A0A239JDU6-F1
#
_entry.id   AF-A0A239JDU6-F1
#
_cell.length_a   1.000
_cell.length_b   1.000
_cell.length_c   1.000
_cell.angle_alpha   90.00
_cell.angle_beta   90.00
_cell.angle_gamma   90.00
#
_symmetry.space_group_name_H-M   'P 1'
#
loop_
_entity.id
_entity.type
_entity.pdbx_description
1 polymer ?
#
loop_
_entity_poly.entity_id
_entity_poly.type
_entity_poly.pdbx_seq_one_letter_code
_entity_poly.pdbx_strand_id
1 'polypeptide(L)' 'DVSTASDLTPQERQVVALVRQGLANRDVAAQLFVSPRTVDFHLRNVFPKLGVTSRTELAALPLDL' A
#
# COMPACT_ATOMS: atom_id res chain seq x y z
N ASP A 1 10.69 -15.05 -8.57
CA ASP A 1 11.10 -13.79 -9.22
C ASP A 1 11.50 -12.80 -8.15
N VAL A 2 12.60 -12.07 -8.34
CA VAL A 2 13.16 -11.14 -7.35
C VAL A 2 12.21 -9.93 -7.21
N SER A 3 11.31 -10.09 -6.24
CA SER A 3 10.63 -9.11 -5.40
C SER A 3 9.98 -7.93 -6.10
N THR A 4 8.66 -8.01 -6.29
CA THR A 4 7.75 -6.88 -6.53
C THR A 4 7.84 -5.79 -5.44
N ALA A 5 8.39 -6.13 -4.26
CA ALA A 5 8.75 -5.17 -3.21
C ALA A 5 9.87 -4.18 -3.61
N SER A 6 10.69 -4.51 -4.62
CA SER A 6 11.80 -3.69 -5.12
C SER A 6 11.33 -2.43 -5.86
N ASP A 7 10.14 -2.47 -6.48
CA ASP A 7 9.59 -1.37 -7.29
C ASP A 7 8.80 -0.33 -6.48
N LEU A 8 8.51 -0.64 -5.22
CA LEU A 8 7.83 0.29 -4.32
C LEU A 8 8.81 1.31 -3.77
N THR A 9 8.37 2.56 -3.63
CA THR A 9 9.11 3.55 -2.85
C THR A 9 9.01 3.22 -1.35
N PRO A 10 9.89 3.80 -0.50
CA PRO A 10 9.76 3.65 0.95
C PRO A 10 8.38 4.05 1.50
N GLN A 11 7.77 5.14 0.99
CA GLN A 11 6.44 5.56 1.44
C GLN A 11 5.35 4.59 0.97
N GLU A 12 5.45 4.07 -0.26
CA GLU A 12 4.51 3.08 -0.78
C GLU A 12 4.55 1.79 0.05
N ARG A 13 5.74 1.32 0.45
CA ARG A 13 5.86 0.16 1.36
C ARG A 13 5.17 0.41 2.70
N GLN A 14 5.35 1.59 3.29
CA GLN A 14 4.68 1.94 4.55
C GLN A 14 3.15 1.95 4.41
N VAL A 15 2.63 2.54 3.34
CA VAL A 15 1.18 2.53 3.04
C VAL A 15 0.68 1.11 2.87
N VAL A 16 1.37 0.27 2.08
CA VAL A 16 1.00 -1.13 1.85
C VAL A 16 0.97 -1.89 3.18
N ALA A 17 2.01 -1.78 4.01
CA ALA A 17 2.09 -2.49 5.28
C ALA A 17 0.92 -2.17 6.21
N LEU A 18 0.50 -0.90 6.28
CA LEU A 18 -0.64 -0.49 7.12
C LEU A 18 -1.98 -0.90 6.51
N VAL A 19 -2.14 -0.81 5.19
CA VAL A 19 -3.37 -1.23 4.51
C VAL A 19 -3.59 -2.73 4.62
N ARG A 20 -2.52 -3.53 4.57
CA ARG A 20 -2.58 -4.98 4.76
C ARG A 20 -2.98 -5.40 6.18
N GLN A 21 -2.81 -4.53 7.16
CA GLN A 21 -3.34 -4.70 8.51
C GLN A 21 -4.84 -4.35 8.61
N GLY A 22 -5.48 -3.92 7.52
CA GLY A 22 -6.90 -3.58 7.47
C GLY A 22 -7.21 -2.10 7.72
N LEU A 23 -6.21 -1.23 7.96
CA LEU A 23 -6.44 0.17 8.35
C LEU A 23 -7.02 1.03 7.22
N ALA A 24 -8.11 1.75 7.49
CA ALA A 24 -8.69 2.66 6.52
C ALA A 24 -7.73 3.81 6.17
N ASN A 25 -7.90 4.45 5.01
CA ASN A 25 -6.99 5.51 4.55
C ASN A 25 -6.85 6.67 5.55
N ARG A 26 -7.87 6.95 6.37
CA ARG A 26 -7.81 7.98 7.42
C ARG A 26 -6.85 7.59 8.55
N ASP A 27 -6.86 6.33 8.96
CA ASP A 27 -6.00 5.82 10.02
C ASP A 27 -4.55 5.70 9.53
N VAL A 28 -4.37 5.21 8.30
CA VAL A 28 -3.06 5.20 7.62
C VAL A 28 -2.50 6.63 7.53
N ALA A 29 -3.33 7.59 7.11
CA ALA A 29 -2.94 8.98 7.00
C ALA A 29 -2.55 9.60 8.34
N ALA A 30 -3.29 9.29 9.41
CA ALA A 30 -2.98 9.73 10.75
C ALA A 30 -1.63 9.19 11.23
N GLN A 31 -1.33 7.90 11.00
CA GLN A 31 -0.06 7.29 11.40
C GLN A 31 1.14 7.80 10.61
N LEU A 32 0.95 8.10 9.33
CA LEU A 32 2.01 8.61 8.45
C LEU A 32 2.10 10.14 8.44
N PHE A 33 1.26 10.84 9.21
CA PHE A 33 1.18 12.30 9.26
C PHE A 33 0.98 12.95 7.87
N VAL A 34 0.10 12.36 7.05
CA VAL A 34 -0.26 12.85 5.72
C VAL A 34 -1.77 13.02 5.59
N SER A 35 -2.23 13.49 4.42
CA SER A 35 -3.66 13.54 4.13
C SER A 35 -4.18 12.16 3.66
N PRO A 36 -5.47 11.82 3.88
CA PRO A 36 -6.07 10.62 3.28
C PRO A 36 -5.98 10.60 1.74
N ARG A 37 -5.93 11.77 1.10
CA ARG A 37 -5.73 11.91 -0.35
C ARG A 37 -4.32 11.50 -0.77
N THR A 38 -3.32 11.73 0.07
CA THR A 38 -1.95 11.27 -0.16
C THR A 38 -1.88 9.74 -0.10
N VAL A 39 -2.58 9.11 0.85
CA VAL A 39 -2.69 7.64 0.92
C VAL A 39 -3.35 7.07 -0.34
N ASP A 40 -4.45 7.68 -0.78
CA ASP A 40 -5.15 7.32 -2.01
C ASP A 40 -4.24 7.46 -3.26
N PHE A 41 -3.43 8.52 -3.33
CA PHE A 41 -2.40 8.67 -4.37
C PHE A 41 -1.38 7.52 -4.36
N HIS A 42 -0.84 7.17 -3.19
CA HIS A 42 0.08 6.04 -3.10
C HIS A 42 -0.58 4.72 -3.52
N LEU A 43 -1.82 4.47 -3.11
CA LEU A 43 -2.54 3.25 -3.50
C LEU A 43 -2.76 3.16 -5.02
N ARG A 44 -3.09 4.28 -5.69
CA ARG A 44 -3.20 4.33 -7.15
C ARG A 44 -1.90 3.95 -7.87
N ASN A 45 -0.75 4.30 -7.30
CA ASN A 45 0.56 3.94 -7.87
C ASN A 45 0.98 2.51 -7.53
N VAL A 46 0.63 2.03 -6.33
CA VAL A 46 0.96 0.68 -5.84
C VAL A 46 0.21 -0.40 -6.61
N PHE A 47 -1.07 -0.22 -6.86
CA PHE A 47 -1.93 -1.20 -7.52
C PHE A 47 -1.34 -1.76 -8.82
N PRO A 48 -0.99 -0.94 -9.83
CA PRO A 48 -0.37 -1.45 -11.06
C PRO A 48 1.02 -2.06 -10.82
N LYS A 49 1.81 -1.56 -9.87
CA LYS A 49 3.14 -2.11 -9.55
C LYS A 49 3.06 -3.53 -8.97
N LEU A 50 2.00 -3.81 -8.21
CA LEU A 50 1.78 -5.12 -7.59
C LEU A 50 0.82 -6.02 -8.38
N GLY A 51 0.31 -5.55 -9.53
CA GLY A 51 -0.64 -6.30 -10.35
C GLY A 51 -1.99 -6.54 -9.68
N VAL A 52 -2.39 -5.70 -8.72
CA VAL A 52 -3.68 -5.78 -8.02
C VAL A 52 -4.58 -4.62 -8.43
N THR A 53 -5.90 -4.83 -8.38
CA THR A 53 -6.89 -3.83 -8.79
C THR A 53 -7.70 -3.28 -7.63
N SER A 54 -7.63 -3.94 -6.47
CA SER A 54 -8.42 -3.56 -5.31
C SER A 54 -7.61 -3.58 -4.03
N ARG A 55 -8.11 -2.82 -3.05
CA ARG A 55 -7.60 -2.83 -1.68
C ARG A 55 -7.70 -4.22 -1.04
N THR A 56 -8.77 -4.95 -1.35
CA THR A 56 -8.99 -6.31 -0.83
C THR A 56 -7.94 -7.28 -1.39
N GLU A 57 -7.65 -7.20 -2.69
CA GLU A 57 -6.56 -7.96 -3.30
C GLU A 57 -5.20 -7.58 -2.70
N LEU A 58 -4.93 -6.29 -2.53
CA LEU A 58 -3.71 -5.82 -1.88
C LEU A 58 -3.55 -6.40 -0.46
N ALA A 59 -4.63 -6.43 0.31
CA ALA A 59 -4.65 -6.98 1.67
C ALA A 59 -4.42 -8.50 1.68
N ALA A 60 -4.81 -9.21 0.63
CA ALA A 60 -4.68 -10.66 0.49
C ALA A 60 -3.32 -11.13 -0.07
N LEU A 61 -2.43 -10.22 -0.49
CA LEU A 61 -1.10 -10.59 -0.97
C LEU A 61 -0.30 -11.33 0.13
N PRO A 62 0.61 -12.28 -0.22
CA PRO A 62 1.53 -12.92 0.72
C PRO A 62 2.45 -11.91 1.42
N LEU A 63 2.84 -12.14 2.68
CA LEU A 63 3.70 -11.23 3.46
C LEU A 63 5.16 -11.21 3.00
N ASP A 64 5.52 -12.10 2.08
CA ASP A 64 6.89 -12.53 1.83
C ASP A 64 7.41 -12.03 0.46
N LEU A 65 7.06 -10.81 0.06
CA LEU A 65 7.58 -10.16 -1.16
C LEU A 65 8.98 -9.59 -0.98
#